data_AF-A0A970UCY4-F1
#
_entry.id   AF-A0A970UCY4-F1
#
_cell.length_a   1.000
_cell.length_b   1.000
_cell.length_c   1.000
_cell.angle_alpha   90.00
_cell.angle_beta   90.00
_cell.angle_gamma   90.00
#
_symmetry.space_group_name_H-M   'P 1'
#
loop_
_entity.id
_entity.type
_entity.pdbx_description
1 polymer ?
#
loop_
_entity_poly.entity_id
_entity_poly.type
_entity_poly.pdbx_seq_one_letter_code
_entity_poly.pdbx_strand_id
1 'polypeptide(L)' 'LKEGDEVEAKIINIDRKSRVINLSIKSKDVEDDKDAIKELRKQEPEAAAGPTTLGDLIRAAQESKN' A
#
# COMPACT_ATOMS: atom_id res chain seq x y z
N LEU A 1 -14.45 6.26 17.84
CA LEU A 1 -15.40 7.04 17.02
C LEU A 1 -16.47 7.53 17.98
N LYS A 2 -16.53 8.84 18.18
CA LYS A 2 -17.65 9.46 18.88
C LYS A 2 -18.72 9.82 17.86
N GLU A 3 -19.95 9.92 18.31
CA GLU A 3 -21.04 10.37 17.46
C GLU A 3 -20.79 11.82 17.03
N GLY A 4 -20.91 12.08 15.72
CA GLY A 4 -20.66 13.40 15.13
C GLY A 4 -19.25 13.60 14.56
N ASP A 5 -18.33 12.63 14.73
CA ASP A 5 -17.00 12.71 14.12
C ASP A 5 -17.10 12.53 12.60
N GLU A 6 -16.51 13.45 11.83
CA GLU A 6 -16.29 13.25 10.39
C GLU A 6 -15.15 12.24 10.18
N VAL A 7 -15.40 11.25 9.34
CA VAL A 7 -14.42 10.21 8.99
C VAL A 7 -14.42 9.92 7.51
N GLU A 8 -13.24 9.64 6.99
CA GLU A 8 -13.11 9.09 5.65
C GLU A 8 -13.20 7.56 5.69
N ALA A 9 -14.00 6.99 4.79
CA ALA A 9 -14.17 5.56 4.69
C ALA A 9 -14.38 5.15 3.23
N LYS A 10 -14.02 3.91 2.90
CA LYS A 10 -14.24 3.34 1.58
C LYS A 10 -15.60 2.68 1.50
N ILE A 11 -16.30 2.85 0.37
CA ILE A 11 -17.54 2.13 0.05
C ILE A 11 -17.19 0.68 -0.26
N ILE A 12 -17.78 -0.24 0.50
CA ILE A 12 -17.59 -1.68 0.33
C ILE A 12 -18.73 -2.29 -0.47
N ASN A 13 -19.96 -1.85 -0.21
CA ASN A 13 -21.13 -2.35 -0.92
C ASN A 13 -22.27 -1.31 -0.91
N ILE A 14 -23.06 -1.31 -1.97
CA ILE A 14 -24.29 -0.50 -2.09
C ILE A 14 -25.46 -1.45 -2.32
N ASP A 15 -26.31 -1.61 -1.31
CA ASP A 15 -27.59 -2.30 -1.45
C ASP A 15 -28.67 -1.29 -1.87
N ARG A 16 -29.02 -1.32 -3.16
CA ARG A 16 -30.02 -0.41 -3.75
C ARG A 16 -31.45 -0.72 -3.30
N LYS A 17 -31.74 -1.96 -2.88
CA LYS A 17 -33.09 -2.37 -2.51
C LYS A 17 -33.45 -1.81 -1.13
N SER A 18 -32.54 -1.92 -0.17
CA SER A 18 -32.68 -1.35 1.17
C SER A 18 -32.21 0.11 1.27
N ARG A 19 -31.51 0.62 0.25
CA ARG A 19 -30.85 1.94 0.23
C ARG A 19 -29.82 2.09 1.35
N VAL A 20 -29.09 1.00 1.62
CA VAL A 20 -28.04 0.94 2.63
C VAL A 20 -26.66 0.90 1.95
N ILE A 21 -25.71 1.64 2.50
CA ILE A 21 -24.31 1.66 2.05
C ILE A 21 -23.44 1.09 3.17
N ASN A 22 -22.65 0.09 2.84
CA ASN A 22 -21.68 -0.49 3.76
C ASN A 22 -20.32 0.20 3.54
N LEU A 23 -19.75 0.74 4.62
CA LEU A 23 -18.52 1.53 4.63
C LEU A 23 -17.46 0.85 5.52
N SER A 24 -16.18 1.02 5.19
CA SER A 24 -15.07 0.51 6.01
C SER A 24 -13.90 1.49 6.02
N ILE A 25 -13.50 1.89 7.23
CA ILE A 25 -12.31 2.73 7.48
C ILE A 25 -11.05 1.90 7.25
N LYS A 26 -10.97 0.71 7.86
CA LYS A 26 -9.84 -0.21 7.71
C LYS A 26 -9.49 -0.52 6.26
N SER A 27 -10.50 -0.68 5.41
CA SER A 27 -10.28 -0.96 3.99
C SER A 27 -9.71 0.24 3.23
N LYS A 28 -10.00 1.47 3.68
CA LYS A 28 -9.36 2.68 3.16
C LYS A 28 -7.90 2.72 3.59
N ASP A 29 -7.61 2.54 4.89
CA ASP A 29 -6.24 2.56 5.42
C ASP A 29 -5.32 1.57 4.68
N VAL A 30 -5.78 0.33 4.47
CA VAL A 30 -5.00 -0.70 3.76
C VAL A 30 -4.73 -0.35 2.30
N GLU A 31 -5.65 0.37 1.66
CA GLU A 31 -5.48 0.79 0.27
C GLU A 31 -4.53 1.98 0.17
N ASP A 32 -4.72 2.98 1.05
CA ASP A 32 -3.83 4.13 1.17
C ASP A 32 -2.39 3.69 1.48
N ASP A 33 -2.19 2.74 2.40
CA ASP A 33 -0.87 2.14 2.69
C ASP A 33 -0.27 1.45 1.46
N LYS A 34 -1.08 0.67 0.73
CA LYS A 34 -0.61 -0.03 -0.48
C LYS A 34 -0.22 0.94 -1.58
N ASP A 35 -0.98 2.00 -1.76
CA ASP A 35 -0.70 3.00 -2.79
C ASP A 35 0.50 3.87 -2.40
N ALA A 36 0.66 4.22 -1.12
CA ALA A 36 1.86 4.88 -0.61
C ALA A 36 3.14 4.03 -0.82
N ILE A 37 3.08 2.72 -0.57
CA ILE A 37 4.20 1.81 -0.85
C ILE A 37 4.50 1.75 -2.36
N LYS A 38 3.48 1.75 -3.21
CA LYS A 38 3.69 1.76 -4.68
C LYS A 38 4.29 3.07 -5.15
N GLU A 39 3.87 4.20 -4.60
CA GLU A 39 4.43 5.51 -4.93
C GLU A 39 5.88 5.62 -4.46
N LEU A 40 6.20 5.16 -3.26
CA LEU A 40 7.58 5.11 -2.77
C LEU A 40 8.48 4.27 -3.70
N ARG A 41 7.99 3.10 -4.14
CA ARG A 41 8.71 2.26 -5.12
C ARG A 41 8.86 2.90 -6.50
N LYS A 42 7.95 3.79 -6.90
CA LYS A 42 8.03 4.53 -8.18
C LYS A 42 8.89 5.79 -8.08
N GLN A 43 9.00 6.38 -6.89
CA GLN A 43 9.86 7.53 -6.59
C GLN A 43 11.33 7.16 -6.34
N GLU A 44 11.73 5.90 -6.52
CA GLU A 44 13.12 5.55 -6.78
C GLU A 44 13.38 5.47 -8.30
N PRO A 45 13.49 6.59 -9.04
CA PRO A 45 14.23 6.58 -10.28
C PRO A 45 15.73 6.51 -9.94
N GLU A 46 16.35 5.41 -10.33
CA GLU A 46 17.75 5.38 -10.82
C GLU A 46 18.92 5.61 -9.83
N ALA A 47 18.73 5.60 -8.50
CA ALA A 47 19.86 5.82 -7.56
C ALA A 47 20.16 4.72 -6.53
N ALA A 48 19.48 3.56 -6.57
CA ALA A 48 19.79 2.42 -5.71
C ALA A 48 20.58 1.34 -6.49
N ALA A 49 21.74 1.71 -7.03
CA ALA A 49 22.75 0.77 -7.53
C ALA A 49 23.50 0.08 -6.36
N GLY A 50 22.77 -0.35 -5.33
CA GLY A 50 23.27 -1.02 -4.15
C GLY A 50 22.21 -1.99 -3.61
N PRO A 51 22.62 -3.14 -3.05
CA PRO A 51 21.69 -4.21 -2.73
C PRO A 51 20.81 -3.84 -1.53
N THR A 52 19.57 -3.40 -1.80
CA THR A 52 18.58 -3.07 -0.78
C THR A 52 17.69 -4.25 -0.41
N THR A 53 17.70 -5.31 -1.23
CA THR A 53 16.96 -6.54 -0.96
C THR A 53 17.89 -7.73 -0.72
N LEU A 54 17.43 -8.72 0.05
CA LEU A 54 18.16 -9.97 0.29
C LEU A 54 18.55 -10.66 -1.04
N GLY A 55 17.70 -10.55 -2.07
CA GLY A 55 18.00 -11.07 -3.40
C GLY A 55 19.17 -10.37 -4.08
N ASP A 56 19.30 -9.05 -3.89
CA ASP A 56 20.40 -8.28 -4.46
C ASP A 56 21.72 -8.55 -3.72
N LEU A 57 21.67 -8.75 -2.40
CA LEU A 57 22.85 -9.17 -1.62
C LEU A 57 23.36 -10.55 -2.05
N ILE A 58 22.44 -11.49 -2.34
CA ILE A 58 22.78 -12.82 -2.84
C ILE A 58 23.39 -12.72 -4.25
N ARG A 59 22.80 -11.91 -5.15
CA ARG A 59 23.33 -11.71 -6.50
C ARG A 59 24.72 -11.06 -6.48
N ALA A 60 24.91 -10.01 -5.69
CA ALA A 60 26.20 -9.35 -5.52
C ALA A 60 27.27 -10.30 -4.93
N ALA A 61 26.88 -11.14 -3.96
CA ALA A 61 27.76 -12.17 -3.40
C ALA A 61 28.12 -13.28 -4.42
N GLN A 62 27.22 -13.60 -5.35
CA GLN A 62 27.48 -14.54 -6.44
C GLN A 62 28.40 -13.93 -7.51
N GLU A 63 28.22 -12.65 -7.86
CA GLU A 63 29.09 -11.94 -8.81
C GLU A 63 30.51 -11.74 -8.27
N SER A 64 30.68 -11.48 -6.97
CA SER A 64 32.00 -11.32 -6.33
C SER A 64 32.81 -12.63 -6.23
N LYS A 65 32.20 -13.79 -6.50
CA LYS A 65 32.83 -15.10 -6.31
C LYS A 65 33.31 -15.74 -7.62
N ASN A 66 33.29 -14.99 -8.73
CA ASN A 66 33.66 -15.44 -10.06
C ASN A 66 34.71 -14.52 -10.70
#